data_AF-A0A3N6PTV3-F1
#
_entry.id   AF-A0A3N6PTV3-F1
#
_cell.length_a   1.000
_cell.length_b   1.000
_cell.length_c   1.000
_cell.angle_alpha   90.00
_cell.angle_beta   90.00
_cell.angle_gamma   90.00
#
_symmetry.space_group_name_H-M   'P 1'
#
loop_
_entity.id
_entity.type
_entity.pdbx_description
1 polymer ?
#
loop_
_entity_poly.entity_id
_entity_poly.type
_entity_poly.pdbx_seq_one_letter_code
_entity_poly.pdbx_strand_id
1 'polypeptide(L)'
;MEAAYAVTLGVLCASGLYLLLCARVLSVIFGITLFSYAINLFLLAMGRLSTGKPPVIAEGAQYADPVPQALVLTAIVIGFAMTAFTVVLALRSLAINGTDRIDRDTHGNRGNRDNDRETQGE
;
A
#
# COMPACT_ATOMS: atom_id res chain seq x y z
N MET A 1 23.28 -11.03 -8.38
CA MET A 1 21.79 -11.04 -8.33
C MET A 1 21.27 -10.43 -7.03
N GLU A 2 21.93 -10.68 -5.90
CA GLU A 2 21.53 -10.16 -4.57
C GLU A 2 21.43 -8.62 -4.52
N ALA A 3 22.41 -7.91 -5.08
CA ALA A 3 22.39 -6.44 -5.11
C ALA A 3 21.20 -5.87 -5.91
N ALA A 4 20.85 -6.46 -7.06
CA ALA A 4 19.69 -6.04 -7.83
C ALA A 4 18.37 -6.28 -7.08
N TYR A 5 18.29 -7.39 -6.33
CA TYR A 5 17.14 -7.71 -5.48
C TYR A 5 17.00 -6.71 -4.32
N ALA A 6 18.10 -6.39 -3.64
CA ALA A 6 18.13 -5.42 -2.56
C ALA A 6 17.72 -4.02 -3.02
N VAL A 7 18.23 -3.56 -4.17
CA VAL A 7 17.85 -2.27 -4.78
C VAL A 7 16.37 -2.29 -5.16
N THR A 8 15.87 -3.36 -5.79
CA THR A 8 14.45 -3.48 -6.16
C THR A 8 13.54 -3.42 -4.93
N LEU A 9 13.88 -4.15 -3.86
CA LEU A 9 13.15 -4.10 -2.59
C LEU A 9 13.17 -2.70 -1.97
N GLY A 10 14.32 -2.05 -1.96
CA GLY A 10 14.46 -0.68 -1.46
C GLY A 10 13.58 0.31 -2.22
N VAL A 11 13.58 0.25 -3.55
CA VAL A 11 12.75 1.11 -4.40
C VAL A 11 11.26 0.82 -4.21
N LEU A 12 10.84 -0.44 -4.15
CA LEU A 12 9.44 -0.81 -3.90
C LEU A 12 8.95 -0.37 -2.52
N CYS A 13 9.75 -0.59 -1.47
CA CYS A 13 9.42 -0.13 -0.12
C CYS A 13 9.35 1.40 -0.04
N ALA A 14 10.32 2.11 -0.63
CA ALA A 14 10.36 3.57 -0.61
C ALA A 14 9.18 4.19 -1.40
N SER A 15 8.87 3.67 -2.58
CA SER A 15 7.74 4.14 -3.39
C SER A 15 6.38 3.82 -2.75
N GLY A 16 6.22 2.62 -2.17
CA GLY A 16 5.02 2.26 -1.42
C GLY A 16 4.81 3.15 -0.20
N LEU A 17 5.88 3.40 0.57
CA LEU A 17 5.85 4.30 1.72
C LEU A 17 5.56 5.74 1.30
N TYR A 18 6.16 6.23 0.21
CA TYR A 18 5.89 7.57 -0.31
C TYR A 18 4.40 7.77 -0.68
N LEU A 19 3.81 6.79 -1.36
CA LEU A 19 2.39 6.80 -1.74
C LEU A 19 1.46 6.75 -0.52
N LEU A 20 1.85 6.03 0.54
CA LEU A 20 1.13 6.01 1.82
C LEU A 20 1.08 7.39 2.49
N LEU A 21 2.08 8.24 2.28
CA LEU A 21 2.14 9.59 2.83
C LEU A 21 1.36 10.63 2.00
N CYS A 22 0.80 10.26 0.84
CA CYS A 22 0.05 11.18 0.00
C CYS A 22 -1.37 11.47 0.56
N ALA A 23 -1.82 12.71 0.42
CA ALA A 23 -3.13 13.18 0.92
C ALA A 23 -4.35 12.75 0.08
N ARG A 24 -4.26 11.64 -0.66
CA ARG A 24 -5.32 11.15 -1.56
C ARG A 24 -5.56 9.66 -1.35
N VAL A 25 -6.82 9.25 -1.18
CA VAL A 25 -7.16 7.85 -0.84
C VAL A 25 -6.73 6.89 -1.95
N LEU A 26 -6.91 7.24 -3.23
CA LEU A 26 -6.41 6.39 -4.32
C LEU A 26 -4.89 6.20 -4.28
N SER A 27 -4.13 7.25 -3.95
CA SER A 27 -2.66 7.16 -3.81
C SER A 27 -2.28 6.24 -2.65
N VAL A 28 -2.98 6.33 -1.52
CA VAL A 28 -2.78 5.45 -0.36
C VAL A 28 -3.08 3.99 -0.71
N ILE A 29 -4.15 3.71 -1.46
CA ILE A 29 -4.47 2.35 -1.91
C ILE A 29 -3.33 1.77 -2.75
N PHE A 30 -2.84 2.52 -3.76
CA PHE A 30 -1.69 2.08 -4.54
C PHE A 30 -0.44 1.90 -3.69
N GLY A 31 -0.22 2.74 -2.69
CA GLY A 31 0.87 2.61 -1.72
C GLY A 31 0.80 1.31 -0.92
N ILE A 32 -0.36 0.97 -0.37
CA ILE A 32 -0.59 -0.28 0.37
C ILE A 32 -0.35 -1.50 -0.54
N THR A 33 -0.89 -1.48 -1.77
CA THR A 33 -0.72 -2.60 -2.71
C THR A 33 0.74 -2.78 -3.12
N LEU A 34 1.44 -1.69 -3.44
CA LEU A 34 2.85 -1.73 -3.83
C LEU A 34 3.75 -2.20 -2.67
N PHE A 35 3.46 -1.74 -1.45
CA PHE A 35 4.16 -2.17 -0.24
C PHE A 35 3.92 -3.66 0.06
N SER A 36 2.70 -4.16 -0.17
CA SER A 36 2.39 -5.60 -0.06
C SER A 36 3.22 -6.45 -1.04
N TYR A 37 3.39 -6.00 -2.29
CA TYR A 37 4.29 -6.68 -3.23
C TYR A 37 5.76 -6.66 -2.80
N ALA A 38 6.21 -5.58 -2.16
CA ALA A 38 7.56 -5.50 -1.59
C ALA A 38 7.77 -6.57 -0.50
N ILE A 39 6.79 -6.72 0.40
CA ILE A 39 6.81 -7.75 1.45
C ILE A 39 6.79 -9.15 0.83
N ASN A 40 5.99 -9.40 -0.21
CA ASN A 40 5.95 -10.69 -0.89
C ASN A 40 7.31 -11.05 -1.51
N LEU A 41 7.99 -10.10 -2.17
CA LEU A 41 9.35 -10.30 -2.67
C LEU A 41 10.36 -10.52 -1.54
N PHE A 42 10.21 -9.82 -0.41
CA PHE A 42 11.08 -9.97 0.75
C PHE A 42 10.95 -11.37 1.39
N LEU A 43 9.72 -11.86 1.54
CA LEU A 43 9.45 -13.22 2.02
C LEU A 43 10.03 -14.27 1.07
N LEU A 44 9.90 -14.06 -0.25
CA LEU A 44 10.53 -14.94 -1.23
C LEU A 44 12.06 -14.94 -1.10
N ALA A 45 12.66 -13.77 -0.84
CA ALA A 45 14.11 -13.64 -0.68
C ALA A 45 14.67 -14.37 0.55
N MET A 46 13.90 -14.44 1.64
CA MET A 46 14.24 -15.22 2.85
C MET A 46 14.39 -16.73 2.56
N GLY A 47 13.70 -17.25 1.54
CA GLY A 47 13.67 -18.67 1.19
C GLY A 47 14.88 -19.23 0.45
N ARG A 48 16.02 -18.51 0.46
CA ARG A 48 17.17 -18.67 -0.46
C ARG A 48 16.76 -18.55 -1.94
N LEU A 49 17.34 -17.57 -2.64
CA LEU A 49 17.32 -17.48 -4.10
C LEU A 49 18.21 -18.54 -4.76
N SER A 50 18.04 -19.82 -4.41
CA SER A 50 18.74 -20.91 -5.11
C SER A 50 18.07 -21.14 -6.46
N THR A 51 18.48 -20.38 -7.47
CA THR A 51 18.11 -20.58 -8.88
C THR A 51 18.48 -22.01 -9.31
N GLY A 52 17.51 -22.79 -9.78
CA GLY A 52 17.78 -24.03 -10.53
C GLY A 52 17.23 -25.34 -9.96
N LYS A 53 16.29 -25.33 -9.01
CA LYS A 53 15.65 -26.56 -8.52
C LYS A 53 14.14 -26.54 -8.74
N PRO A 54 13.62 -27.31 -9.71
CA PRO A 54 12.19 -27.44 -9.93
C PRO A 54 11.51 -27.88 -8.63
N PRO A 55 10.35 -27.32 -8.26
CA PRO A 55 9.51 -27.81 -7.17
C PRO A 55 8.77 -29.10 -7.56
N VAL A 56 9.40 -29.96 -8.35
CA VAL A 56 8.84 -31.23 -8.83
C VAL A 56 9.59 -32.35 -8.13
N ILE A 57 8.81 -33.27 -7.57
CA ILE A 57 9.32 -34.44 -6.86
C ILE A 57 10.14 -35.32 -7.82
N ALA A 58 11.46 -35.18 -7.79
CA ALA A 58 12.39 -36.04 -8.52
C ALA A 58 13.42 -36.59 -7.52
N GLU A 59 13.67 -37.89 -7.56
CA GLU A 59 14.62 -38.57 -6.68
C GLU A 59 16.01 -37.93 -6.80
N GLY A 60 16.55 -37.42 -5.69
CA GLY A 60 17.92 -36.86 -5.61
C GLY A 60 18.07 -35.35 -5.82
N ALA A 61 16.99 -34.60 -6.07
CA ALA A 61 17.06 -33.13 -6.19
C ALA A 61 17.00 -32.44 -4.80
N GLN A 62 17.87 -31.45 -4.56
CA GLN A 62 17.64 -30.50 -3.46
C GLN A 62 16.38 -29.67 -3.78
N TYR A 63 15.43 -29.58 -2.87
CA TYR A 63 14.19 -28.83 -3.07
C TYR A 63 14.36 -27.35 -2.72
N ALA A 64 13.54 -26.50 -3.34
CA ALA A 64 13.30 -25.15 -2.82
C ALA A 64 12.47 -25.24 -1.54
N ASP A 65 12.70 -24.36 -0.57
CA ASP A 65 11.95 -24.36 0.67
C ASP A 65 10.46 -24.07 0.40
N PRO A 66 9.54 -24.99 0.76
CA PRO A 66 8.11 -24.82 0.48
C PRO A 66 7.46 -23.81 1.43
N VAL A 67 8.10 -23.51 2.57
CA VAL A 67 7.54 -22.65 3.62
C VAL A 67 7.37 -21.20 3.13
N PRO A 68 8.40 -20.52 2.57
CA PRO A 68 8.25 -19.18 2.01
C PRO A 68 7.20 -19.11 0.89
N GLN A 69 7.08 -20.15 0.06
CA GLN A 69 6.10 -20.18 -1.02
C GLN A 69 4.66 -20.22 -0.50
N ALA A 70 4.40 -21.06 0.51
CA ALA A 70 3.10 -21.14 1.16
C ALA A 70 2.73 -19.79 1.82
N LEU A 71 3.67 -19.16 2.52
CA LEU A 71 3.47 -17.86 3.15
C LEU A 71 3.15 -16.76 2.13
N VAL A 72 3.84 -16.74 0.99
CA VAL A 72 3.57 -15.76 -0.08
C VAL A 72 2.19 -15.98 -0.70
N LEU A 73 1.75 -17.23 -0.93
CA LEU A 73 0.41 -17.49 -1.46
C LEU A 73 -0.68 -17.00 -0.51
N THR A 74 -0.53 -17.23 0.80
CA THR A 74 -1.44 -16.71 1.82
C THR A 74 -1.43 -15.17 1.85
N ALA A 75 -0.24 -14.55 1.79
CA ALA A 75 -0.12 -13.10 1.77
C ALA A 75 -0.77 -12.47 0.53
N ILE A 76 -0.67 -13.10 -0.64
CA ILE A 76 -1.33 -12.63 -1.87
C ILE A 76 -2.86 -12.62 -1.73
N VAL A 77 -3.45 -13.69 -1.18
CA VAL A 77 -4.91 -13.79 -1.02
C VAL A 77 -5.41 -12.76 0.00
N ILE A 78 -4.72 -12.60 1.13
CA ILE A 78 -5.05 -11.57 2.12
C ILE A 78 -4.92 -10.17 1.51
N GLY A 79 -3.82 -9.89 0.81
CA GLY A 79 -3.58 -8.61 0.13
C GLY A 79 -4.66 -8.29 -0.89
N PHE A 80 -5.10 -9.28 -1.68
CA PHE A 80 -6.20 -9.11 -2.63
C PHE A 80 -7.52 -8.79 -1.93
N ALA A 81 -7.90 -9.56 -0.92
CA ALA A 81 -9.14 -9.35 -0.16
C ALA A 81 -9.17 -7.97 0.51
N MET A 82 -8.07 -7.59 1.17
CA MET A 82 -7.93 -6.29 1.85
C MET A 82 -7.93 -5.12 0.86
N THR A 83 -7.27 -5.26 -0.29
CA THR A 83 -7.26 -4.22 -1.33
C THR A 83 -8.66 -4.05 -1.91
N ALA A 84 -9.37 -5.14 -2.26
CA ALA A 84 -10.74 -5.09 -2.75
C ALA A 84 -11.68 -4.40 -1.75
N PHE A 85 -11.58 -4.77 -0.47
CA PHE A 85 -12.34 -4.13 0.59
C PHE A 85 -12.04 -2.63 0.72
N THR A 86 -10.76 -2.26 0.71
CA THR A 86 -10.33 -0.85 0.81
C THR A 86 -10.82 -0.02 -0.38
N VAL A 87 -10.79 -0.58 -1.60
CA VAL A 87 -11.34 0.07 -2.80
C VAL A 87 -12.83 0.31 -2.68
N VAL A 88 -13.61 -0.69 -2.21
CA VAL A 88 -15.05 -0.53 -1.98
C VAL A 88 -15.32 0.57 -0.96
N LEU A 89 -14.56 0.61 0.14
CA LEU A 89 -14.67 1.68 1.13
C LEU A 89 -14.30 3.05 0.56
N ALA A 90 -13.28 3.14 -0.28
CA ALA A 90 -12.88 4.39 -0.91
C ALA A 90 -13.95 4.91 -1.88
N LEU A 91 -14.54 4.02 -2.69
CA LEU A 91 -15.67 4.39 -3.56
C LEU A 91 -16.89 4.84 -2.75
N ARG A 92 -17.20 4.16 -1.64
CA ARG A 92 -18.29 4.56 -0.74
C ARG A 92 -17.98 5.90 -0.07
N SER A 93 -16.75 6.12 0.38
CA SER A 93 -16.29 7.38 0.94
C SER A 93 -16.44 8.50 -0.08
N LEU A 94 -16.00 8.29 -1.33
CA LEU A 94 -16.13 9.26 -2.42
C LEU A 94 -17.60 9.61 -2.69
N ALA A 95 -18.50 8.62 -2.67
CA ALA A 95 -19.93 8.85 -2.86
C ALA A 95 -20.56 9.71 -1.75
N ILE A 96 -20.11 9.58 -0.50
CA ILE A 96 -20.63 10.35 0.64
C ILE A 96 -19.98 11.73 0.72
N ASN A 97 -18.67 11.80 0.45
CA ASN A 97 -17.83 12.95 0.74
C ASN A 97 -17.61 13.88 -0.46
N GLY A 98 -17.86 13.40 -1.68
CA GLY A 98 -17.63 14.12 -2.94
C GLY A 98 -16.16 14.45 -3.23
N THR A 99 -15.21 14.03 -2.39
CA THR A 99 -13.78 14.28 -2.54
C THR A 99 -12.96 13.11 -2.02
N ASP A 100 -11.84 12.85 -2.71
CA ASP A 100 -10.86 11.79 -2.40
C ASP A 100 -9.68 12.31 -1.55
N ARG A 101 -9.73 13.57 -1.12
CA ARG A 101 -8.65 14.20 -0.35
C ARG A 101 -8.80 13.84 1.14
N ILE A 102 -7.73 13.28 1.71
CA ILE A 102 -7.65 12.86 3.12
C ILE A 102 -7.42 14.07 4.03
N ASP A 103 -6.60 15.01 3.57
CA ASP A 103 -6.26 16.21 4.30
C ASP A 103 -7.36 17.27 4.13
N ARG A 104 -8.18 17.42 5.17
CA ARG A 104 -9.26 18.40 5.24
C ARG A 104 -8.92 19.45 6.28
N ASP A 105 -8.60 20.65 5.80
CA ASP A 105 -8.41 21.83 6.65
C ASP A 105 -9.75 22.20 7.29
N THR A 106 -9.93 21.90 8.57
CA THR A 106 -11.10 22.33 9.37
C THR A 106 -11.04 23.81 9.76
N HIS A 107 -10.10 24.60 9.21
CA HIS A 107 -9.90 26.00 9.53
C HIS A 107 -10.50 26.92 8.45
N GLY A 108 -11.67 27.53 8.73
CA GLY A 108 -12.13 28.64 7.88
C GLY A 108 -13.57 29.13 7.99
N ASN A 109 -14.17 29.24 9.19
CA ASN A 109 -15.42 30.03 9.34
C ASN A 109 -15.42 30.96 10.57
N ARG A 110 -14.27 31.59 10.86
CA ARG A 110 -14.16 32.60 11.93
C ARG A 110 -13.91 34.03 11.43
N GLY A 111 -13.87 34.28 10.12
CA GLY A 111 -13.60 35.62 9.57
C GLY A 111 -14.81 36.51 9.32
N ASN A 112 -16.04 35.97 9.27
CA ASN A 112 -17.23 36.74 8.88
C ASN A 112 -18.07 37.24 10.06
N ARG A 113 -17.53 37.31 11.28
CA ARG A 113 -18.28 37.79 12.46
C ARG A 113 -17.86 39.17 12.97
N ASP A 114 -16.77 39.72 12.47
CA ASP A 114 -16.33 41.07 12.85
C ASP A 114 -16.84 42.15 11.87
N ASN A 115 -17.11 41.81 10.61
CA ASN A 115 -17.60 42.77 9.62
C ASN A 115 -19.06 43.21 9.86
N ASP A 116 -19.87 42.41 10.55
CA ASP A 116 -21.26 42.76 10.88
C ASP A 116 -21.38 43.75 12.06
N ARG A 117 -20.29 44.00 12.79
CA ARG A 117 -20.27 44.98 13.89
C ARG A 117 -19.92 46.39 13.45
N GLU A 118 -19.26 46.53 12.30
CA GLU A 118 -18.85 47.84 11.77
C GLU A 118 -19.98 48.50 10.97
N THR A 119 -20.83 47.72 10.28
CA THR A 119 -21.95 48.23 9.48
C THR A 119 -23.18 48.69 10.27
N GLN A 120 -23.22 48.45 11.58
CA GLN A 120 -24.34 48.86 12.44
C GLN A 120 -24.04 50.11 13.29
N GLY A 121 -22.86 50.71 13.10
CA GLY A 121 -22.40 51.90 13.83
C GLY A 121 -22.40 53.21 13.04
N GLU A 122 -22.82 53.22 11.77
CA GLU A 122 -22.97 54.44 10.95
C GLU A 122 -24.43 54.88 10.79
#